data_AF-A0A958RJX3-F1
#
_entry.id   AF-A0A958RJX3-F1
#
_cell.length_a   1.000
_cell.length_b   1.000
_cell.length_c   1.000
_cell.angle_alpha   90.00
_cell.angle_beta   90.00
_cell.angle_gamma   90.00
#
_symmetry.space_group_name_H-M   'P 1'
#
loop_
_entity.id
_entity.type
_entity.pdbx_description
1 polymer ?
#
loop_
_entity_poly.entity_id
_entity_poly.type
_entity_poly.pdbx_seq_one_letter_code
_entity_poly.pdbx_strand_id
1 'polypeptide(L)'
;MTKGGEYKVDLEDEVVRGALIVHQGEVTWPPPKPAGPPPQAKPAPVKSPPPPVVEKRKGKISGLDFALIGLAIAFFVIGQGAPNDFLGHFSVFVLACVVGWQVVWNVTPALHTPLMSVTNAISGIIIIGALVQLKADVTGLAAILSLVAVVISSINIAGGFLVTKRMLKMFQK
;
A
#
# COMPACT_ATOMS: atom_id res chain seq x y z
N MET A 1 9.01 30.26 18.54
CA MET A 1 8.95 31.64 17.99
C MET A 1 8.22 32.52 18.99
N THR A 2 8.91 33.36 19.75
CA THR A 2 8.26 34.47 20.49
C THR A 2 8.93 35.77 20.08
N LYS A 3 8.20 36.60 19.35
CA LYS A 3 8.44 38.05 19.27
C LYS A 3 7.75 38.65 20.48
N GLY A 4 8.50 39.06 21.50
CA GLY A 4 7.96 39.79 22.66
C GLY A 4 8.29 39.21 24.04
N GLY A 5 9.58 39.12 24.38
CA GLY A 5 10.08 39.63 25.66
C GLY A 5 9.81 38.92 27.00
N GLU A 6 8.88 37.98 27.15
CA GLU A 6 8.72 37.24 28.41
C GLU A 6 8.75 35.71 28.18
N TYR A 7 9.77 35.06 28.74
CA TYR A 7 9.90 33.61 28.77
C TYR A 7 9.03 33.07 29.92
N LYS A 8 7.89 32.47 29.56
CA LYS A 8 7.00 31.78 30.51
C LYS A 8 7.09 30.28 30.30
N VAL A 9 7.58 29.56 31.31
CA VAL A 9 7.52 28.09 31.35
C VAL A 9 6.12 27.71 31.80
N ASP A 10 5.34 27.14 30.89
CA ASP A 10 4.02 26.61 31.22
C ASP A 10 4.18 25.18 31.75
N LEU A 11 3.96 24.98 33.05
CA LEU A 11 4.07 23.67 33.70
C LEU A 11 2.83 22.79 33.45
N GLU A 12 1.76 23.36 32.89
CA GLU A 12 0.54 22.65 32.50
C GLU A 12 0.62 22.08 31.08
N ASP A 13 1.58 22.52 30.27
CA ASP A 13 1.84 21.97 28.94
C ASP A 13 2.47 20.57 29.08
N GLU A 14 1.82 19.57 28.48
CA GLU A 14 2.22 18.16 28.56
C GLU A 14 3.65 17.91 28.03
N VAL A 15 4.03 18.62 26.96
CA VAL A 15 5.34 18.49 26.32
C VAL A 15 6.41 19.13 27.20
N VAL A 16 6.14 20.32 27.74
CA VAL A 16 7.07 21.02 28.64
C VAL A 16 7.24 20.23 29.93
N ARG A 17 6.14 19.72 30.53
CA ARG A 17 6.17 18.96 31.78
C ARG A 17 6.87 17.61 31.64
N GLY A 18 6.72 16.94 30.49
CA GLY A 18 7.40 15.67 30.19
C GLY A 18 8.91 15.82 29.96
N ALA A 19 9.37 16.98 29.47
CA ALA A 19 10.78 17.27 29.21
C ALA A 19 11.52 17.89 30.41
N LEU A 20 10.80 18.40 31.41
CA LEU A 20 11.36 19.12 32.57
C LEU A 20 11.87 18.14 33.64
N ILE A 21 13.17 18.21 33.97
CA ILE A 21 13.81 17.37 34.99
C ILE A 21 13.96 18.13 36.33
N VAL A 22 14.29 19.43 36.28
CA VAL A 22 14.49 20.31 37.46
C VAL A 22 13.85 21.67 37.18
N HIS A 23 13.10 22.20 38.15
CA HIS A 23 12.51 23.54 38.08
C HIS A 23 12.74 24.28 39.41
N GLN A 24 13.35 25.47 39.36
CA GLN A 24 13.64 26.30 40.54
C GLN A 24 14.38 25.57 41.69
N GLY A 25 15.28 24.63 41.35
CA GLY A 25 16.09 23.89 42.33
C GLY A 25 15.41 22.63 42.89
N GLU A 26 14.15 22.37 42.56
CA GLU A 26 13.46 21.13 42.92
C GLU A 26 13.46 20.12 41.75
N VAL A 27 13.72 18.85 42.08
CA VAL A 27 13.66 17.75 41.12
C VAL A 27 12.19 17.43 40.86
N THR A 28 11.75 17.61 39.62
CA THR A 28 10.36 17.42 39.20
C THR A 28 10.16 16.07 38.49
N TRP A 29 11.17 15.20 38.53
CA TRP A 29 11.12 13.84 38.02
C TRP A 29 10.62 12.87 39.10
N PRO A 30 9.74 11.90 38.80
CA PRO A 30 9.21 11.53 37.48
C PRO A 30 8.05 12.43 37.01
N PRO A 31 7.88 12.62 35.69
CA PRO A 31 6.79 13.42 35.15
C PRO A 31 5.45 12.76 35.54
N PRO A 32 4.42 13.56 35.86
CA PRO A 32 3.08 13.04 36.07
C PRO A 32 2.66 12.27 34.82
N LYS A 33 2.04 11.09 35.00
CA LYS A 33 1.49 10.33 33.87
C LYS A 33 0.49 11.24 33.14
N PRO A 34 0.61 11.41 31.81
CA PRO A 34 -0.40 12.10 31.04
C PRO A 34 -1.77 11.54 31.40
N ALA A 35 -2.76 12.42 31.58
CA ALA A 35 -4.13 11.96 31.61
C ALA A 35 -4.34 11.18 30.32
N GLY A 36 -4.67 9.89 30.43
CA GLY A 36 -4.94 9.08 29.25
C GLY A 36 -5.95 9.83 28.36
N PRO A 37 -5.88 9.67 27.03
CA PRO A 37 -6.83 10.31 26.14
C PRO A 37 -8.24 10.08 26.73
N PRO A 38 -9.08 11.14 26.84
CA PRO A 38 -10.40 11.00 27.42
C PRO A 38 -11.03 9.78 26.78
N PRO A 39 -11.64 8.85 27.57
CA PRO A 39 -12.26 7.66 27.01
C PRO A 39 -13.08 8.13 25.82
N GLN A 40 -12.71 7.69 24.60
CA GLN A 40 -13.54 7.97 23.45
C GLN A 40 -14.91 7.48 23.86
N ALA A 41 -15.85 8.41 24.00
CA ALA A 41 -17.20 8.07 24.34
C ALA A 41 -17.59 7.05 23.28
N LYS A 42 -17.75 5.78 23.67
CA LYS A 42 -18.43 4.81 22.82
C LYS A 42 -19.67 5.57 22.36
N PRO A 43 -19.86 5.79 21.06
CA PRO A 43 -21.01 6.53 20.58
C PRO A 43 -22.21 5.92 21.29
N ALA A 44 -22.91 6.71 22.10
CA ALA A 44 -24.16 6.27 22.70
C ALA A 44 -24.96 5.65 21.54
N PRO A 45 -25.56 4.46 21.70
CA PRO A 45 -26.30 3.84 20.62
C PRO A 45 -27.34 4.84 20.18
N VAL A 46 -27.06 5.49 19.05
CA VAL A 46 -28.00 6.37 18.39
C VAL A 46 -29.15 5.44 18.08
N LYS A 47 -30.29 5.62 18.76
CA LYS A 47 -31.53 4.95 18.37
C LYS A 47 -31.64 5.21 16.88
N SER A 48 -31.44 4.15 16.11
CA SER A 48 -31.46 4.21 14.67
C SER A 48 -32.77 4.90 14.30
N PRO A 49 -32.77 6.00 13.54
CA PRO A 49 -34.00 6.49 12.95
C PRO A 49 -34.67 5.29 12.28
N PRO A 50 -36.00 5.13 12.38
CA PRO A 50 -36.69 4.07 11.66
C PRO A 50 -36.18 4.11 10.21
N PRO A 51 -35.79 2.95 9.64
CA PRO A 51 -35.18 2.92 8.33
C PRO A 51 -36.06 3.72 7.38
N PRO A 52 -35.50 4.65 6.59
CA PRO A 52 -36.30 5.41 5.66
C PRO A 52 -37.08 4.40 4.83
N VAL A 53 -38.40 4.58 4.76
CA VAL A 53 -39.27 3.76 3.91
C VAL A 53 -38.59 3.77 2.55
N VAL A 54 -38.14 2.59 2.11
CA VAL A 54 -37.48 2.44 0.82
C VAL A 54 -38.56 2.70 -0.21
N GLU A 55 -38.69 3.97 -0.59
CA GLU A 55 -39.39 4.36 -1.79
C GLU A 55 -38.70 3.59 -2.91
N LYS A 56 -39.41 2.64 -3.51
CA LYS A 56 -38.90 1.85 -4.64
C LYS A 56 -38.41 2.84 -5.68
N ARG A 57 -37.09 3.05 -5.74
CA ARG A 57 -36.46 3.88 -6.76
C ARG A 57 -36.84 3.28 -8.10
N LYS A 58 -37.77 3.93 -8.80
CA LYS A 58 -38.01 3.69 -10.23
C LYS A 58 -36.65 3.69 -10.91
N GLY A 59 -36.36 2.62 -11.65
CA GLY A 59 -35.06 2.36 -12.26
C GLY A 59 -34.58 3.56 -13.06
N LYS A 60 -33.67 4.32 -12.46
CA LYS A 60 -32.88 5.36 -13.12
C LYS A 60 -31.50 4.76 -13.27
N ILE A 61 -31.09 4.58 -14.51
CA ILE A 61 -29.77 4.07 -14.89
C ILE A 61 -28.73 4.92 -14.14
N SER A 62 -28.04 4.28 -13.20
CA SER A 62 -27.05 4.88 -12.32
C SER A 62 -25.75 5.11 -13.10
N GLY A 63 -24.88 6.00 -12.62
CA GLY A 63 -23.51 6.13 -13.17
C GLY A 63 -22.73 4.81 -13.16
N LEU A 64 -23.05 3.91 -12.22
CA LEU A 64 -22.52 2.55 -12.19
C LEU A 64 -23.00 1.70 -13.38
N ASP A 65 -24.26 1.85 -13.79
CA ASP A 65 -24.81 1.10 -14.93
C ASP A 65 -24.17 1.57 -16.24
N PHE A 66 -23.94 2.87 -16.40
CA PHE A 66 -23.17 3.40 -17.55
C PHE A 66 -21.73 2.89 -17.56
N ALA A 67 -21.08 2.80 -16.41
CA ALA A 67 -19.73 2.24 -16.31
C ALA A 67 -19.69 0.74 -16.67
N LEU A 68 -20.68 -0.04 -16.22
CA LEU A 68 -20.79 -1.46 -16.54
C LEU A 68 -21.11 -1.70 -18.02
N ILE A 69 -22.00 -0.90 -18.60
CA ILE A 69 -22.31 -0.94 -20.05
C ILE A 69 -21.09 -0.55 -20.87
N GLY A 70 -20.37 0.51 -20.47
CA GLY A 70 -19.13 0.94 -21.13
C GLY A 70 -18.05 -0.15 -21.07
N LEU A 71 -17.89 -0.81 -19.93
CA LEU A 71 -16.97 -1.92 -19.77
C LEU A 71 -17.37 -3.12 -20.65
N ALA A 72 -18.66 -3.45 -20.71
CA ALA A 72 -19.17 -4.54 -21.55
C ALA A 72 -18.96 -4.27 -23.05
N ILE A 73 -19.20 -3.03 -23.51
CA ILE A 73 -18.93 -2.62 -24.90
C ILE A 73 -17.43 -2.69 -25.20
N ALA A 74 -16.57 -2.23 -24.28
CA ALA A 74 -15.13 -2.32 -24.45
C ALA A 74 -14.66 -3.77 -24.58
N PHE A 75 -15.15 -4.67 -23.72
CA PHE A 75 -14.85 -6.11 -23.82
C PHE A 75 -15.36 -6.72 -25.11
N PHE A 76 -16.55 -6.32 -25.58
CA PHE A 76 -17.09 -6.81 -26.84
C PHE A 76 -16.24 -6.38 -28.05
N VAL A 77 -15.82 -5.10 -28.10
CA VAL A 77 -14.95 -4.58 -29.16
C VAL A 77 -13.58 -5.25 -29.14
N ILE A 78 -12.98 -5.42 -27.97
CA ILE A 78 -11.70 -6.14 -27.82
C ILE A 78 -11.86 -7.61 -28.27
N GLY A 79 -12.98 -8.25 -27.93
CA GLY A 79 -13.25 -9.64 -28.28
C GLY A 79 -13.38 -9.89 -29.79
N GLN A 80 -13.85 -8.92 -30.58
CA GLN A 80 -13.94 -9.05 -32.04
C GLN A 80 -12.56 -9.09 -32.72
N GLY A 81 -11.54 -8.47 -32.13
CA GLY A 81 -10.17 -8.40 -32.66
C GLY A 81 -9.15 -9.24 -31.89
N ALA A 82 -9.58 -10.03 -30.92
CA ALA A 82 -8.68 -10.76 -30.02
C ALA A 82 -8.07 -11.99 -30.72
N PRO A 83 -6.74 -12.20 -30.64
CA PRO A 83 -6.10 -13.44 -31.06
C PRO A 83 -6.65 -14.66 -30.32
N ASN A 84 -6.57 -15.86 -30.91
CA ASN A 84 -7.10 -17.10 -30.30
C ASN A 84 -6.54 -17.37 -28.88
N ASP A 85 -5.28 -17.00 -28.63
CA ASP A 85 -4.63 -17.22 -27.32
C ASP A 85 -5.03 -16.17 -26.27
N PHE A 86 -5.64 -15.05 -26.67
CA PHE A 86 -5.98 -13.96 -25.76
C PHE A 86 -6.89 -14.41 -24.63
N LEU A 87 -7.94 -15.19 -24.94
CA LEU A 87 -8.87 -15.68 -23.93
C LEU A 87 -8.18 -16.58 -22.89
N GLY A 88 -7.21 -17.39 -23.33
CA GLY A 88 -6.40 -18.22 -22.44
C GLY A 88 -5.54 -17.36 -21.51
N HIS A 89 -4.77 -16.43 -22.05
CA HIS A 89 -3.90 -15.53 -21.27
C HIS A 89 -4.71 -14.65 -20.32
N PHE A 90 -5.85 -14.13 -20.78
CA PHE A 90 -6.75 -13.32 -19.97
C PHE A 90 -7.37 -14.12 -18.82
N SER A 91 -7.79 -15.37 -19.07
CA SER A 91 -8.31 -16.25 -18.02
C SER A 91 -7.26 -16.53 -16.95
N VAL A 92 -6.02 -16.83 -17.35
CA VAL A 92 -4.89 -17.03 -16.42
C VAL A 92 -4.62 -15.75 -15.62
N PHE A 93 -4.66 -14.58 -16.25
CA PHE A 93 -4.50 -13.29 -15.58
C PHE A 93 -5.57 -13.07 -14.49
N VAL A 94 -6.85 -13.27 -14.81
CA VAL A 94 -7.95 -13.09 -13.83
C VAL A 94 -7.82 -14.07 -12.67
N LEU A 95 -7.53 -15.35 -12.94
CA LEU A 95 -7.33 -16.35 -11.90
C LEU A 95 -6.10 -16.02 -11.03
N ALA A 96 -5.01 -15.54 -11.63
CA ALA A 96 -3.82 -15.10 -10.90
C ALA A 96 -4.13 -13.89 -9.99
N CYS A 97 -4.99 -12.96 -10.39
CA CYS A 97 -5.44 -11.86 -9.53
C CYS A 97 -6.22 -12.37 -8.31
N VAL A 98 -7.13 -13.33 -8.49
CA VAL A 98 -7.90 -13.94 -7.39
C VAL A 98 -6.95 -14.65 -6.42
N VAL A 99 -6.00 -15.45 -6.94
CA VAL A 99 -4.99 -16.13 -6.11
C VAL A 99 -4.12 -15.11 -5.38
N GLY A 100 -3.63 -14.07 -6.06
CA GLY A 100 -2.83 -13.01 -5.46
C GLY A 100 -3.53 -12.32 -4.31
N TRP A 101 -4.82 -12.00 -4.47
CA TRP A 101 -5.64 -11.44 -3.40
C TRP A 101 -5.75 -12.39 -2.19
N GLN A 102 -6.05 -13.68 -2.42
CA GLN A 102 -6.15 -14.66 -1.33
C GLN A 102 -4.84 -14.86 -0.56
N VAL A 103 -3.70 -14.83 -1.26
CA VAL A 103 -2.38 -15.01 -0.67
C VAL A 103 -1.99 -13.80 0.18
N VAL A 104 -2.20 -12.58 -0.30
CA VAL A 104 -1.85 -11.35 0.42
C VAL A 104 -2.76 -11.10 1.61
N TRP A 105 -4.04 -11.49 1.54
CA TRP A 105 -5.00 -11.25 2.63
C TRP A 105 -4.68 -12.04 3.91
N ASN A 106 -4.00 -13.17 3.80
CA ASN A 106 -3.72 -14.08 4.93
C ASN A 106 -2.31 -13.93 5.52
N VAL A 107 -1.63 -12.80 5.30
CA VAL A 107 -0.30 -12.55 5.90
C VAL A 107 -0.41 -12.04 7.34
N THR A 108 0.52 -12.48 8.20
CA THR A 108 0.63 -11.97 9.57
C THR A 108 0.98 -10.46 9.54
N PRO A 109 0.37 -9.61 10.39
CA PRO A 109 0.62 -8.16 10.38
C PRO A 109 2.10 -7.75 10.53
N ALA A 110 2.88 -8.53 11.30
CA ALA A 110 4.31 -8.30 11.47
C ALA A 110 5.12 -8.48 10.16
N LEU A 111 4.55 -9.13 9.15
CA LEU A 111 5.20 -9.44 7.88
C LEU A 111 4.83 -8.47 6.75
N HIS A 112 4.01 -7.43 6.98
CA HIS A 112 3.66 -6.47 5.91
C HIS A 112 4.89 -5.76 5.33
N THR A 113 5.85 -5.36 6.16
CA THR A 113 7.09 -4.71 5.69
C THR A 113 8.00 -5.67 4.92
N PRO A 114 8.28 -6.90 5.42
CA PRO A 114 8.91 -7.94 4.60
C PRO A 114 8.16 -8.25 3.30
N LEU A 115 6.82 -8.30 3.33
CA LEU A 115 6.00 -8.57 2.16
C LEU A 115 6.16 -7.49 1.10
N MET A 116 6.19 -6.21 1.50
CA MET A 116 6.45 -5.09 0.59
C MET A 116 7.81 -5.26 -0.11
N SER A 117 8.84 -5.69 0.63
CA SER A 117 10.17 -5.97 0.06
C SER A 117 10.14 -7.15 -0.92
N VAL A 118 9.39 -8.22 -0.62
CA VAL A 118 9.21 -9.36 -1.52
C VAL A 118 8.49 -8.95 -2.79
N THR A 119 7.41 -8.17 -2.69
CA THR A 119 6.68 -7.71 -3.88
C THR A 119 7.54 -6.84 -4.77
N ASN A 120 8.45 -6.05 -4.19
CA ASN A 120 9.46 -5.33 -4.97
C ASN A 120 10.39 -6.31 -5.69
N ALA A 121 10.92 -7.33 -5.01
CA ALA A 121 11.78 -8.35 -5.64
C ALA A 121 11.09 -9.11 -6.79
N ILE A 122 9.82 -9.48 -6.60
CA ILE A 122 9.01 -10.20 -7.61
C ILE A 122 8.72 -9.31 -8.82
N SER A 123 8.61 -7.99 -8.65
CA SER A 123 8.43 -7.06 -9.76
C SER A 123 9.59 -7.10 -10.78
N GLY A 124 10.76 -7.61 -10.37
CA GLY A 124 11.88 -7.94 -11.24
C GLY A 124 11.61 -9.02 -12.30
N ILE A 125 10.40 -9.58 -12.38
CA ILE A 125 9.96 -10.47 -13.46
C ILE A 125 10.11 -9.85 -14.86
N ILE A 126 10.20 -8.52 -14.95
CA ILE A 126 10.50 -7.80 -16.20
C ILE A 126 11.77 -8.29 -16.90
N ILE A 127 12.68 -8.96 -16.18
CA ILE A 127 13.87 -9.61 -16.74
C ILE A 127 13.51 -10.59 -17.86
N ILE A 128 12.38 -11.30 -17.78
CA ILE A 128 11.95 -12.24 -18.82
C ILE A 128 11.71 -11.50 -20.13
N GLY A 129 11.00 -10.36 -20.08
CA GLY A 129 10.76 -9.53 -21.26
C GLY A 129 12.05 -8.98 -21.85
N ALA A 130 13.00 -8.56 -21.00
CA ALA A 130 14.30 -8.09 -21.45
C ALA A 130 15.12 -9.21 -22.13
N LEU A 131 15.10 -10.43 -21.59
CA LEU A 131 15.81 -11.58 -22.15
C LEU A 131 15.23 -12.03 -23.50
N VAL A 132 13.91 -11.96 -23.69
CA VAL A 132 13.26 -12.27 -24.98
C VAL A 132 13.70 -11.28 -26.07
N GLN A 133 13.98 -10.02 -25.69
CA GLN A 133 14.40 -8.98 -26.64
C GLN A 133 15.91 -8.96 -26.89
N LEU A 134 16.70 -9.65 -26.06
CA LEU A 134 18.16 -9.70 -26.19
C LEU A 134 18.55 -10.55 -27.40
N LYS A 135 19.11 -9.89 -28.42
CA LYS A 135 19.58 -10.51 -29.66
C LYS A 135 21.11 -10.58 -29.69
N ALA A 136 21.65 -11.49 -30.50
CA ALA A 136 23.10 -11.64 -30.67
C ALA A 136 23.78 -10.39 -31.25
N ASP A 137 23.07 -9.62 -32.06
CA ASP A 137 23.55 -8.35 -32.59
C ASP A 137 23.22 -7.20 -31.62
N VAL A 138 24.26 -6.64 -31.02
CA VAL A 138 24.17 -5.58 -29.99
C VAL A 138 24.14 -4.17 -30.57
N THR A 139 24.16 -4.02 -31.89
CA THR A 139 24.25 -2.70 -32.55
C THR A 139 22.91 -1.94 -32.59
N GLY A 140 21.79 -2.64 -32.41
CA GLY A 140 20.46 -2.03 -32.40
C GLY A 140 20.08 -1.38 -31.07
N LEU A 141 19.34 -0.27 -31.13
CA LEU A 141 18.80 0.42 -29.95
C LEU A 141 18.03 -0.54 -29.01
N ALA A 142 17.24 -1.46 -29.58
CA ALA A 142 16.51 -2.45 -28.81
C ALA A 142 17.43 -3.41 -28.03
N ALA A 143 18.58 -3.77 -28.60
CA ALA A 143 19.56 -4.63 -27.92
C ALA A 143 20.20 -3.89 -26.74
N ILE A 144 20.59 -2.62 -26.93
CA ILE A 144 21.15 -1.78 -25.86
C ILE A 144 20.13 -1.60 -24.73
N LEU A 145 18.86 -1.29 -25.07
CA LEU A 145 17.79 -1.15 -24.07
C LEU A 145 17.52 -2.47 -23.34
N SER A 146 17.54 -3.60 -24.03
CA SER A 146 17.36 -4.91 -23.42
C SER A 146 18.51 -5.25 -22.45
N LEU A 147 19.76 -4.91 -22.80
CA LEU A 147 20.92 -5.08 -21.92
C LEU A 147 20.75 -4.24 -20.63
N VAL A 148 20.39 -2.97 -20.77
CA VAL A 148 20.15 -2.08 -19.63
C VAL A 148 18.99 -2.60 -18.77
N ALA A 149 17.91 -3.06 -19.39
CA ALA A 149 16.77 -3.64 -18.68
C ALA A 149 17.16 -4.90 -17.89
N VAL A 150 17.98 -5.79 -18.45
CA VAL A 150 18.52 -6.96 -17.72
C VAL A 150 19.32 -6.52 -16.50
N VAL A 151 20.20 -5.52 -16.62
CA VAL A 151 21.01 -5.01 -15.51
C VAL A 151 20.13 -4.43 -14.40
N ILE A 152 19.21 -3.52 -14.75
CA ILE A 152 18.31 -2.88 -13.77
C ILE A 152 17.42 -3.94 -13.09
N SER A 153 16.88 -4.88 -13.87
CA SER A 153 16.03 -5.93 -13.33
C SER A 153 16.81 -6.86 -12.40
N SER A 154 18.06 -7.19 -12.73
CA SER A 154 18.93 -8.00 -11.88
C SER A 154 19.22 -7.31 -10.54
N ILE A 155 19.43 -5.99 -10.54
CA ILE A 155 19.59 -5.20 -9.31
C ILE A 155 18.30 -5.26 -8.46
N ASN A 156 17.13 -5.14 -9.08
CA ASN A 156 15.85 -5.21 -8.38
C ASN A 156 15.64 -6.59 -7.71
N ILE A 157 15.89 -7.68 -8.45
CA ILE A 157 15.82 -9.05 -7.94
C ILE A 157 16.80 -9.25 -6.78
N ALA A 158 18.09 -8.97 -7.01
CA ALA A 158 19.13 -9.22 -6.02
C ALA A 158 18.96 -8.36 -4.76
N GLY A 159 18.70 -7.06 -4.94
CA GLY A 159 18.46 -6.13 -3.84
C GLY A 159 17.20 -6.47 -3.05
N GLY A 160 16.09 -6.73 -3.74
CA GLY A 160 14.81 -7.07 -3.12
C GLY A 160 14.88 -8.35 -2.29
N PHE A 161 15.49 -9.42 -2.82
CA PHE A 161 15.65 -10.67 -2.06
C PHE A 161 16.67 -10.55 -0.93
N LEU A 162 17.76 -9.80 -1.11
CA LEU A 162 18.75 -9.59 -0.05
C LEU A 162 18.16 -8.83 1.15
N VAL A 163 17.43 -7.76 0.89
CA VAL A 163 16.75 -6.97 1.92
C VAL A 163 15.69 -7.82 2.62
N THR A 164 14.85 -8.52 1.86
CA THR A 164 13.85 -9.43 2.42
C THR A 164 14.50 -10.46 3.34
N LYS A 165 15.59 -11.10 2.90
CA LYS A 165 16.31 -12.09 3.71
C LYS A 165 16.83 -11.49 5.02
N ARG A 166 17.37 -10.27 4.98
CA ARG A 166 17.80 -9.55 6.18
C ARG A 166 16.63 -9.25 7.11
N MET A 167 15.48 -8.84 6.56
CA MET A 167 14.27 -8.59 7.33
C MET A 167 13.74 -9.85 8.02
N LEU A 168 13.63 -10.95 7.28
CA LEU A 168 13.13 -12.22 7.81
C LEU A 168 14.07 -12.83 8.85
N LYS A 169 15.39 -12.64 8.71
CA LYS A 169 16.38 -13.12 9.69
C LYS A 169 16.17 -12.51 11.08
N MET A 170 15.60 -11.29 11.18
CA MET A 170 15.29 -10.66 12.47
C MET A 170 14.13 -11.33 13.23
N PHE A 171 13.36 -12.20 12.56
CA PHE A 171 12.28 -12.98 13.17
C PHE A 171 12.69 -14.42 13.52
N GLN A 172 13.90 -14.82 13.16
CA GLN A 172 14.45 -16.13 13.53
C GLN A 172 15.07 -16.02 14.92
N LYS A 173 14.62 -16.87 15.85
CA LYS A 173 15.25 -17.01 17.17
C LYS A 173 16.60 -17.71 17.06
#